data_AF-M7MYI7-F1
#
_entry.id   AF-M7MYI7-F1
#
_cell.length_a   1.000
_cell.length_b   1.000
_cell.length_c   1.000
_cell.angle_alpha   90.00
_cell.angle_beta   90.00
_cell.angle_gamma   90.00
#
_symmetry.space_group_name_H-M   'P 1'
#
loop_
_entity.id
_entity.type
_entity.pdbx_description
1 polymer ?
#
loop_
_entity_poly.entity_id
_entity_poly.type
_entity_poly.pdbx_seq_one_letter_code
_entity_poly.pdbx_strand_id
1 'polypeptide(L)'
;MFGALLCGITYWSSRASREKDWHYWGVLALLFLFLSLDENIQFHEKIAEHLTPALPTDLNGFIHWSWVVPYSVLIVAAGLFFISFVLRLPMLTRRLFLISGLVFVTGAFGLELLEGYFFKLYGLDHIINKLLYCIEELLEMWAVILFLYALLDYMNAKRIQLSFGRELHQPQL
;
A
#
# COMPACT_ATOMS: atom_id res chain seq x y z
N MET A 1 4.61 -7.52 1.73
CA MET A 1 5.16 -8.65 0.95
C MET A 1 4.09 -9.51 0.24
N PHE A 2 3.09 -10.08 0.93
CA PHE A 2 2.07 -10.93 0.28
C PHE A 2 1.30 -10.23 -0.84
N GLY A 3 0.94 -8.94 -0.65
CA GLY A 3 0.30 -8.14 -1.70
C GLY A 3 1.16 -8.02 -2.96
N ALA A 4 2.46 -7.83 -2.81
CA ALA A 4 3.40 -7.77 -3.92
C ALA A 4 3.46 -9.09 -4.71
N LEU A 5 3.51 -10.22 -4.00
CA LEU A 5 3.52 -11.56 -4.61
C LEU A 5 2.24 -11.82 -5.42
N LEU A 6 1.07 -11.58 -4.83
CA LEU A 6 -0.21 -11.81 -5.52
C LEU A 6 -0.40 -10.87 -6.71
N CYS A 7 0.01 -9.60 -6.59
CA CYS A 7 0.02 -8.67 -7.72
C CYS A 7 0.98 -9.13 -8.82
N GLY A 8 2.15 -9.65 -8.46
CA GLY A 8 3.13 -10.22 -9.40
C GLY A 8 2.61 -11.47 -10.15
N ILE A 9 1.89 -12.35 -9.45
CA ILE A 9 1.21 -13.49 -10.06
C ILE A 9 0.13 -13.01 -11.03
N THR A 10 -0.69 -12.03 -10.61
CA THR A 10 -1.76 -11.45 -11.44
C THR A 10 -1.18 -10.77 -12.67
N TYR A 11 -0.07 -10.04 -12.52
CA TYR A 11 0.70 -9.46 -13.61
C TYR A 11 1.12 -10.52 -14.63
N TRP A 12 1.71 -11.62 -14.19
CA TRP A 12 2.17 -12.68 -15.08
C TRP A 12 1.01 -13.31 -15.86
N SER A 13 -0.10 -13.58 -15.17
CA SER A 13 -1.31 -14.16 -15.78
C SER A 13 -1.98 -13.21 -16.79
N SER A 14 -2.16 -11.94 -16.42
CA SER A 14 -2.73 -10.91 -17.31
C SER A 14 -1.82 -10.65 -18.52
N ARG A 15 -0.49 -10.71 -18.35
CA ARG A 15 0.47 -10.57 -19.45
C ARG A 15 0.41 -11.75 -20.41
N ALA A 16 0.36 -12.98 -19.89
CA ALA A 16 0.21 -14.20 -20.71
C ALA A 16 -1.10 -14.18 -21.52
N SER A 17 -2.17 -13.66 -20.92
CA SER A 17 -3.49 -13.53 -21.55
C SER A 17 -3.64 -12.28 -22.43
N ARG A 18 -2.58 -11.46 -22.58
CA ARG A 18 -2.56 -10.18 -23.31
C ARG A 18 -3.67 -9.20 -22.88
N GLU A 19 -4.05 -9.19 -21.61
CA GLU A 19 -5.03 -8.24 -21.08
C GLU A 19 -4.47 -6.82 -21.11
N LYS A 20 -5.27 -5.83 -21.51
CA LYS A 20 -4.83 -4.43 -21.68
C LYS A 20 -4.15 -3.82 -20.43
N ASP A 21 -4.62 -4.21 -19.25
CA ASP A 21 -4.22 -3.62 -17.97
C ASP A 21 -3.08 -4.37 -17.25
N TRP A 22 -2.38 -5.29 -17.93
CA TRP A 22 -1.32 -6.12 -17.33
C TRP A 22 -0.24 -5.32 -16.58
N HIS A 23 0.15 -4.16 -17.11
CA HIS A 23 1.22 -3.33 -16.54
C HIS A 23 0.85 -2.73 -15.18
N TYR A 24 -0.43 -2.40 -14.94
CA TYR A 24 -0.89 -1.87 -13.64
C TYR A 24 -0.63 -2.86 -12.50
N TRP A 25 -0.84 -4.16 -12.74
CA TRP A 25 -0.53 -5.20 -11.74
C TRP A 25 0.96 -5.26 -11.40
N GLY A 26 1.85 -5.01 -12.38
CA GLY A 26 3.29 -4.95 -12.17
C GLY A 26 3.70 -3.74 -11.34
N VAL A 27 3.14 -2.56 -11.65
CA VAL A 27 3.39 -1.34 -10.85
C VAL A 27 2.83 -1.51 -9.44
N LEU A 28 1.66 -2.14 -9.27
CA LEU A 28 1.06 -2.41 -7.97
C LEU A 28 1.94 -3.38 -7.15
N ALA A 29 2.51 -4.40 -7.80
CA ALA A 29 3.46 -5.32 -7.16
C ALA A 29 4.70 -4.58 -6.63
N LEU A 30 5.26 -3.67 -7.43
CA LEU A 30 6.39 -2.83 -7.02
C LEU A 30 6.01 -1.88 -5.88
N LEU A 31 4.83 -1.27 -5.93
CA LEU A 31 4.33 -0.39 -4.87
C LEU A 31 4.20 -1.14 -3.55
N PHE A 32 3.56 -2.32 -3.53
CA PHE A 32 3.45 -3.14 -2.32
C PHE A 32 4.80 -3.67 -1.82
N LEU A 33 5.77 -3.88 -2.72
CA LEU A 33 7.12 -4.25 -2.33
C LEU A 33 7.80 -3.07 -1.62
N PHE A 34 7.74 -1.87 -2.23
CA PHE A 34 8.23 -0.63 -1.64
C PHE A 34 7.62 -0.38 -0.26
N LEU A 35 6.29 -0.38 -0.15
CA LEU A 35 5.59 -0.18 1.13
C LEU A 35 6.00 -1.22 2.18
N SER A 36 6.20 -2.47 1.78
CA SER A 36 6.66 -3.47 2.75
C SER A 36 8.10 -3.30 3.19
N LEU A 37 8.98 -2.76 2.34
CA LEU A 37 10.35 -2.44 2.72
C LEU A 37 10.39 -1.21 3.61
N ASP A 38 9.58 -0.20 3.29
CA ASP A 38 9.41 1.00 4.09
C ASP A 38 9.03 0.63 5.52
N GLU A 39 8.04 -0.24 5.69
CA GLU A 39 7.59 -0.71 7.00
C GLU A 39 8.65 -1.52 7.76
N ASN A 40 9.35 -2.43 7.09
CA ASN A 40 10.37 -3.26 7.76
C ASN A 40 11.59 -2.47 8.22
N ILE A 41 11.92 -1.38 7.52
CA ILE A 41 13.14 -0.59 7.75
C ILE A 41 12.79 0.75 8.42
N GLN A 42 11.50 1.04 8.62
CA GLN A 42 10.96 2.33 9.05
C GLN A 42 11.60 3.48 8.26
N PHE A 43 11.55 3.36 6.92
CA PHE A 43 12.29 4.27 6.05
C PHE A 43 11.71 5.68 6.10
N HIS A 44 10.38 5.83 6.17
CA HIS A 44 9.71 7.10 6.39
C HIS A 44 10.11 7.79 7.71
N GLU A 45 10.32 7.05 8.80
CA GLU A 45 10.85 7.59 10.07
C GLU A 45 12.26 8.17 9.87
N LYS A 46 13.15 7.43 9.20
CA LYS A 46 14.53 7.88 8.90
C LYS A 46 14.55 9.15 8.03
N ILE A 47 13.62 9.25 7.09
CA ILE A 47 13.43 10.46 6.28
C ILE A 47 13.03 11.62 7.20
N ALA A 48 12.08 11.41 8.11
CA ALA A 48 11.71 12.45 9.06
C ALA A 48 12.88 12.85 9.96
N GLU A 49 13.62 11.92 10.54
CA GLU A 49 14.80 12.22 11.37
C GLU A 49 15.84 13.07 10.62
N HIS A 50 16.07 12.80 9.34
CA HIS A 50 17.04 13.56 8.53
C HIS A 50 16.53 14.93 8.05
N LEU A 51 15.25 15.05 7.73
CA LEU A 51 14.67 16.27 7.14
C LEU A 51 14.14 17.24 8.20
N THR A 52 13.67 16.75 9.35
CA THR A 52 13.09 17.58 10.41
C THR A 52 14.05 18.65 10.96
N PRO A 53 15.37 18.39 11.14
CA PRO A 53 16.32 19.42 11.57
C PRO A 53 16.53 20.55 10.53
N ALA A 54 16.25 20.28 9.25
CA ALA A 54 16.42 21.24 8.16
C ALA A 54 15.16 22.08 7.90
N LEU A 55 14.03 21.75 8.53
CA LEU A 55 12.77 22.45 8.38
C LEU A 55 12.54 23.45 9.52
N PRO A 56 11.87 24.60 9.27
CA PRO A 56 11.54 25.54 10.33
C PRO A 56 10.74 24.84 11.45
N THR A 57 11.17 25.00 12.70
CA THR A 57 10.55 24.43 13.92
C THR A 57 9.08 24.85 14.14
N ASP A 58 8.59 25.79 13.34
CA ASP A 58 7.25 26.38 13.42
C ASP A 58 6.23 25.72 12.47
N LEU A 59 6.63 24.68 11.71
CA LEU A 59 5.67 23.86 10.99
C LEU A 59 4.68 23.25 12.00
N ASN A 60 3.42 23.67 11.89
CA ASN A 60 2.29 23.25 12.74
C ASN A 60 2.39 21.76 13.09
N GLY A 61 2.04 21.36 14.33
CA GLY A 61 2.24 19.99 14.85
C GLY A 61 1.73 18.84 13.97
N PHE A 62 0.89 19.12 12.98
CA PHE A 62 0.50 18.18 11.93
C PHE A 62 1.66 17.75 11.01
N ILE A 63 2.60 18.64 10.65
CA ILE A 63 3.76 18.31 9.80
C ILE A 63 4.99 18.07 10.70
N HIS A 64 4.79 17.43 11.84
CA HIS A 64 5.91 17.08 12.72
C HIS A 64 6.87 16.11 12.01
N TRP A 65 6.30 15.18 11.25
CA TRP A 65 7.05 14.21 10.45
C TRP A 65 7.25 14.73 9.04
N SER A 66 8.49 15.10 8.72
CA SER A 66 8.85 15.70 7.42
C SER A 66 8.57 14.79 6.22
N TRP A 67 8.45 13.48 6.44
CA TRP A 67 8.17 12.48 5.41
C TRP A 67 6.76 12.62 4.80
N VAL A 68 5.83 13.22 5.54
CA VAL A 68 4.44 13.50 5.11
C VAL A 68 4.40 14.20 3.75
N VAL A 69 5.34 15.13 3.49
CA VAL A 69 5.39 15.86 2.22
C VAL A 69 5.71 14.94 1.03
N PRO A 70 6.87 14.23 0.97
CA PRO A 70 7.16 13.36 -0.16
C PRO A 70 6.14 12.23 -0.34
N TYR A 71 5.59 11.66 0.74
CA TYR A 71 4.60 10.59 0.63
C TYR A 71 3.22 11.11 0.22
N SER A 72 2.84 12.33 0.58
CA SER A 72 1.59 12.92 0.07
C SER A 72 1.61 13.06 -1.45
N VAL A 73 2.75 13.43 -2.03
CA VAL A 73 2.95 13.46 -3.48
C VAL A 73 2.84 12.06 -4.07
N LEU A 74 3.46 11.06 -3.44
CA LEU A 74 3.38 9.66 -3.86
C LEU A 74 1.93 9.13 -3.83
N ILE A 75 1.17 9.41 -2.77
CA ILE A 75 -0.23 9.01 -2.60
C ILE A 75 -1.09 9.61 -3.72
N VAL A 76 -0.97 10.92 -3.97
CA VAL A 76 -1.74 11.60 -5.02
C VAL A 76 -1.36 11.07 -6.41
N ALA A 77 -0.05 10.91 -6.68
CA ALA A 77 0.43 10.37 -7.95
C ALA A 77 -0.06 8.93 -8.18
N ALA A 78 0.02 8.07 -7.16
CA ALA A 78 -0.50 6.71 -7.22
C ALA A 78 -2.01 6.69 -7.43
N GLY A 79 -2.76 7.52 -6.70
CA GLY A 79 -4.21 7.64 -6.85
C GLY A 79 -4.61 8.03 -8.27
N LEU A 80 -4.00 9.07 -8.84
CA LEU A 80 -4.24 9.52 -10.21
C LEU A 80 -3.83 8.48 -11.26
N PHE A 81 -2.73 7.77 -11.03
CA PHE A 81 -2.27 6.72 -11.93
C PHE A 81 -3.21 5.51 -11.95
N PHE A 82 -3.62 5.03 -10.77
CA PHE A 82 -4.41 3.81 -10.64
C PHE A 82 -5.91 4.01 -10.75
N ILE A 83 -6.46 5.23 -10.59
CA ILE A 83 -7.92 5.44 -10.58
C ILE A 83 -8.58 4.91 -11.85
N SER A 84 -7.99 5.17 -13.02
CA SER A 84 -8.57 4.72 -14.29
C SER A 84 -8.62 3.19 -14.38
N PHE A 85 -7.59 2.52 -13.87
CA PHE A 85 -7.49 1.07 -13.81
C PHE A 85 -8.48 0.47 -12.82
N VAL A 86 -8.54 1.00 -11.60
CA VAL A 86 -9.47 0.55 -10.55
C VAL A 86 -10.92 0.70 -11.01
N LEU A 87 -11.25 1.77 -11.73
CA LEU A 87 -12.60 1.98 -12.27
C LEU A 87 -13.02 0.93 -13.33
N ARG A 88 -12.07 0.29 -14.01
CA ARG A 88 -12.31 -0.79 -15.00
C ARG A 88 -12.44 -2.18 -14.39
N LEU A 89 -12.10 -2.35 -13.11
CA LEU A 89 -12.22 -3.63 -12.42
C LEU A 89 -13.70 -4.02 -12.17
N PRO A 90 -14.00 -5.31 -11.97
CA PRO A 90 -15.32 -5.77 -11.56
C PRO A 90 -15.84 -5.01 -10.32
N MET A 91 -17.16 -4.81 -10.23
CA MET A 91 -17.77 -3.92 -9.25
C MET A 91 -17.36 -4.25 -7.80
N LEU A 92 -17.28 -5.52 -7.44
CA LEU A 92 -16.89 -5.97 -6.11
C LEU A 92 -15.41 -5.64 -5.82
N THR A 93 -14.49 -6.08 -6.68
CA THR A 93 -13.05 -5.80 -6.58
C THR A 93 -12.77 -4.31 -6.50
N ARG A 94 -13.42 -3.51 -7.37
CA ARG A 94 -13.29 -2.06 -7.40
C ARG A 94 -13.69 -1.42 -6.07
N ARG A 95 -14.84 -1.79 -5.51
CA ARG A 95 -15.31 -1.24 -4.23
C ARG A 95 -14.35 -1.57 -3.10
N LEU A 96 -13.92 -2.83 -3.03
CA LEU A 96 -13.00 -3.26 -1.97
C LEU A 96 -11.62 -2.61 -2.10
N PHE A 97 -11.10 -2.42 -3.32
CA PHE A 97 -9.83 -1.71 -3.54
C PHE A 97 -9.91 -0.23 -3.13
N LEU A 98 -11.02 0.45 -3.44
CA LEU A 98 -11.22 1.83 -3.03
C LEU A 98 -11.37 1.96 -1.52
N ILE A 99 -12.12 1.05 -0.89
CA ILE A 99 -12.28 1.01 0.57
C ILE A 99 -10.93 0.70 1.24
N SER A 100 -10.20 -0.31 0.78
CA SER A 100 -8.89 -0.64 1.34
C SER A 100 -7.90 0.51 1.20
N GLY A 101 -7.85 1.15 0.02
CA GLY A 101 -6.98 2.32 -0.19
C GLY A 101 -7.36 3.49 0.72
N LEU A 102 -8.65 3.78 0.89
CA LEU A 102 -9.13 4.84 1.78
C LEU A 102 -8.79 4.55 3.25
N VAL A 103 -9.03 3.32 3.71
CA VAL A 103 -8.72 2.90 5.09
C VAL A 103 -7.21 2.98 5.33
N PHE A 104 -6.38 2.49 4.38
CA PHE A 104 -4.93 2.55 4.49
C PHE A 104 -4.41 3.98 4.59
N VAL A 105 -4.80 4.85 3.64
CA VAL A 105 -4.35 6.26 3.63
C VAL A 105 -4.87 7.01 4.86
N THR A 106 -6.10 6.76 5.31
CA THR A 106 -6.64 7.43 6.50
C THR A 106 -5.94 6.96 7.77
N GLY A 107 -5.58 5.68 7.88
CA GLY A 107 -4.73 5.16 8.96
C GLY A 107 -3.34 5.78 8.88
N ALA A 108 -2.54 5.35 7.90
CA ALA A 108 -1.13 5.68 7.74
C ALA A 108 -0.84 7.18 7.69
N PHE A 109 -1.61 7.95 6.93
CA PHE A 109 -1.35 9.37 6.75
C PHE A 109 -2.24 10.22 7.67
N GLY A 110 -3.49 9.81 7.90
CA GLY A 110 -4.41 10.62 8.69
C GLY A 110 -4.13 10.57 10.19
N LEU A 111 -3.85 9.39 10.74
CA LEU A 111 -3.61 9.24 12.17
C LEU A 111 -2.24 9.76 12.57
N GLU A 112 -1.20 9.52 11.78
CA GLU A 112 0.10 10.16 11.96
C GLU A 112 0.05 11.69 12.11
N LEU A 113 -0.75 12.39 11.29
CA LEU A 113 -0.92 13.84 11.41
C LEU A 113 -1.52 14.23 12.77
N LEU A 114 -2.45 13.41 13.28
CA LEU A 114 -3.03 13.59 14.61
C LEU A 114 -2.01 13.26 15.70
N GLU A 115 -1.22 12.21 15.53
CA GLU A 115 -0.15 11.83 16.45
C GLU A 115 0.90 12.94 16.58
N GLY A 116 1.35 13.55 15.47
CA GLY A 116 2.24 14.70 15.51
C GLY A 116 1.66 15.88 16.30
N TYR A 117 0.34 16.12 16.15
CA TYR A 117 -0.35 17.17 16.90
C TYR A 117 -0.42 16.87 18.40
N PHE A 118 -0.80 15.65 18.79
CA PHE A 118 -0.88 15.23 20.19
C PHE A 118 0.49 15.06 20.84
N PHE A 119 1.50 14.65 20.08
CA PHE A 119 2.90 14.60 20.50
C PHE A 119 3.38 15.97 20.98
N LYS A 120 3.12 17.03 20.21
CA LYS A 120 3.52 18.39 20.59
C LYS A 120 2.86 18.86 21.89
N LEU A 121 1.66 18.37 22.19
CA LEU A 121 0.90 18.75 23.38
C LEU A 121 1.27 17.95 24.63
N TYR A 122 1.46 16.64 24.51
CA TYR A 122 1.54 15.72 25.65
C TYR A 122 2.76 14.80 25.65
N GLY A 123 3.57 14.80 24.58
CA GLY A 123 4.70 13.90 24.39
C GLY A 123 4.29 12.48 23.95
N LEU A 124 5.27 11.70 23.46
CA LEU A 124 5.07 10.34 22.90
C LEU A 124 4.48 9.36 23.93
N ASP A 125 4.86 9.49 25.19
CA ASP A 125 4.51 8.52 26.22
C ASP A 125 3.07 8.60 26.73
N HIS A 126 2.34 9.64 26.32
CA HIS A 126 0.96 9.84 26.72
C HIS A 126 0.05 8.75 26.14
N ILE A 127 -0.92 8.29 26.94
CA ILE A 127 -1.84 7.20 26.56
C ILE A 127 -2.59 7.46 25.25
N ILE A 128 -2.85 8.74 24.93
CA ILE A 128 -3.52 9.14 23.69
C ILE A 128 -2.67 8.79 22.47
N ASN A 129 -1.38 9.13 22.46
CA ASN A 129 -0.49 8.80 21.33
C ASN A 129 -0.32 7.28 21.19
N LYS A 130 -0.17 6.55 22.30
CA LYS A 130 -0.10 5.07 22.28
C LYS A 130 -1.38 4.44 21.72
N LEU A 131 -2.54 5.02 21.99
CA LEU A 131 -3.81 4.56 21.46
C LEU A 131 -3.96 4.88 19.98
N LEU A 132 -3.57 6.09 19.55
CA LEU A 132 -3.59 6.48 18.13
C LEU A 132 -2.71 5.53 17.31
N TYR A 133 -1.48 5.28 17.77
CA TYR A 133 -0.55 4.37 17.11
C TYR A 133 -1.14 2.95 16.98
N CYS A 134 -1.79 2.44 18.02
CA CYS A 134 -2.47 1.14 17.97
C CYS A 134 -3.63 1.13 16.96
N ILE A 135 -4.38 2.22 16.85
CA ILE A 135 -5.48 2.35 15.88
C ILE A 135 -4.93 2.46 14.46
N GLU A 136 -3.84 3.19 14.26
CA GLU A 136 -3.13 3.32 12.99
C GLU A 136 -2.72 1.96 12.44
N GLU A 137 -1.91 1.23 13.21
CA GLU A 137 -1.48 -0.14 12.89
C GLU A 137 -2.66 -1.06 12.59
N LEU A 138 -3.73 -0.98 13.39
CA LEU A 138 -4.93 -1.78 13.17
C LEU A 138 -5.60 -1.47 11.82
N LEU A 139 -5.77 -0.19 11.49
CA LEU A 139 -6.39 0.25 10.25
C LEU A 139 -5.54 -0.13 9.03
N GLU A 140 -4.22 0.00 9.12
CA GLU A 140 -3.31 -0.41 8.06
C GLU A 140 -3.41 -1.92 7.78
N MET A 141 -3.34 -2.75 8.84
CA MET A 141 -3.46 -4.19 8.69
C MET A 141 -4.84 -4.59 8.14
N TRP A 142 -5.90 -3.94 8.60
CA TRP A 142 -7.25 -4.15 8.07
C TRP A 142 -7.36 -3.81 6.59
N ALA A 143 -6.79 -2.69 6.17
CA ALA A 143 -6.77 -2.30 4.77
C ALA A 143 -6.02 -3.31 3.91
N VAL A 144 -4.87 -3.80 4.36
CA VAL A 144 -4.11 -4.84 3.66
C VAL A 144 -4.92 -6.13 3.54
N ILE A 145 -5.60 -6.57 4.60
CA ILE A 145 -6.45 -7.75 4.58
C ILE A 145 -7.60 -7.58 3.57
N LEU A 146 -8.29 -6.45 3.58
CA LEU A 146 -9.37 -6.15 2.63
C LEU A 146 -8.87 -6.16 1.18
N PHE A 147 -7.71 -5.57 0.93
CA PHE A 147 -7.08 -5.59 -0.38
C PHE A 147 -6.74 -7.01 -0.83
N LEU A 148 -6.12 -7.81 0.03
CA LEU A 148 -5.75 -9.21 -0.28
C LEU A 148 -6.98 -10.06 -0.54
N TYR A 149 -8.04 -9.91 0.26
CA TYR A 149 -9.32 -10.57 0.04
C TYR A 149 -9.90 -10.24 -1.34
N ALA A 150 -9.95 -8.95 -1.69
CA ALA A 150 -10.44 -8.50 -2.99
C ALA A 150 -9.61 -9.01 -4.17
N LEU A 151 -8.29 -9.09 -4.00
CA LEU A 151 -7.38 -9.60 -5.02
C LEU A 151 -7.56 -11.11 -5.20
N LEU A 152 -7.67 -11.88 -4.12
CA LEU A 152 -7.91 -13.32 -4.19
C LEU A 152 -9.27 -13.64 -4.82
N ASP A 153 -10.32 -12.89 -4.46
CA ASP A 153 -11.64 -13.00 -5.09
C ASP A 153 -11.58 -12.71 -6.59
N TYR A 154 -10.87 -11.64 -6.99
CA TYR A 154 -10.63 -11.31 -8.39
C TYR A 154 -9.90 -12.43 -9.14
N MET A 155 -8.81 -12.96 -8.56
CA MET A 155 -8.04 -14.06 -9.14
C MET A 155 -8.88 -15.32 -9.31
N ASN A 156 -9.72 -15.64 -8.33
CA ASN A 156 -10.64 -16.77 -8.36
C ASN A 156 -11.70 -16.60 -9.46
N ALA A 157 -12.33 -15.41 -9.55
CA ALA A 157 -13.31 -15.08 -10.59
C ALA A 157 -12.71 -15.16 -12.00
N LYS A 158 -11.43 -14.79 -12.16
CA LYS A 158 -10.68 -14.89 -13.42
C LYS A 158 -10.10 -16.27 -13.71
N ARG A 159 -10.24 -17.24 -12.78
CA ARG A 159 -9.64 -18.58 -12.86
C ARG A 159 -8.15 -18.52 -13.18
N ILE A 160 -7.42 -17.63 -12.52
CA ILE A 160 -5.96 -17.52 -12.71
C ILE A 160 -5.31 -18.84 -12.23
N GLN A 161 -4.84 -19.64 -13.19
CA GLN A 161 -4.17 -20.91 -12.91
C GLN A 161 -2.65 -20.70 -12.80
N LEU A 162 -2.08 -21.16 -11.69
CA LEU A 162 -0.63 -21.31 -11.53
C LEU A 162 -0.18 -22.58 -12.28
N SER A 163 -0.02 -22.49 -13.59
CA SER A 163 0.63 -23.57 -14.35
C SER A 163 2.14 -23.45 -14.16
N PHE A 164 2.71 -24.26 -13.27
CA PHE A 164 4.15 -24.52 -13.28
C PHE A 164 4.41 -25.46 -14.47
N GLY A 165 4.94 -24.90 -15.55
CA GLY A 165 5.29 -25.67 -16.74
C GLY A 165 6.27 -26.78 -16.38
N ARG A 166 5.76 -28.01 -16.28
CA ARG A 166 6.59 -29.21 -16.34
C ARG A 166 6.84 -29.46 -17.81
N GLU A 167 7.98 -29.00 -18.33
CA GLU A 167 8.47 -29.52 -19.61
C GLU A 167 8.78 -31.01 -19.39
N LEU A 168 7.79 -31.86 -19.64
CA LEU A 168 8.01 -33.29 -19.78
C LEU A 168 8.77 -33.48 -21.08
N HIS A 169 10.10 -33.51 -20.96
CA HIS A 169 10.99 -34.01 -21.99
C HIS A 169 10.57 -35.45 -22.30
N GLN A 170 9.76 -35.65 -23.35
CA GLN A 170 9.49 -36.99 -23.86
C GLN A 170 10.76 -37.46 -24.56
N PRO A 171 11.36 -38.60 -24.15
CA PRO A 171 12.50 -39.15 -24.87
C PRO A 171 12.04 -39.50 -26.29
N GLN A 172 12.77 -39.00 -27.28
CA GLN A 172 12.60 -39.40 -28.67
C GLN A 172 12.92 -40.89 -28.77
N LEU A 173 11.94 -41.67 -29.23
CA LEU A 173 12.08 -43.09 -29.58
C LEU A 173 13.02 -43.28 -30.76
#